data_AF-A0A8C1ZVN6-F1
#
_entry.id   AF-A0A8C1ZVN6-F1
#
_cell.length_a   1.000
_cell.length_b   1.000
_cell.length_c   1.000
_cell.angle_alpha   90.00
_cell.angle_beta   90.00
_cell.angle_gamma   90.00
#
_symmetry.space_group_name_H-M   'P 1'
#
loop_
_entity.id
_entity.type
_entity.pdbx_description
1 polymer ?
#
loop_
_entity_poly.entity_id
_entity_poly.type
_entity_poly.pdbx_seq_one_letter_code
_entity_poly.pdbx_strand_id
1 'polypeptide(L)'
;VGFYTEEVRERGRRVGFDVVTLTGDRGRLSRLSAQSAAGGRECRVGQYLVDLQSFESLALPLFRDMREGSKRLFVIDEIGKMELFSQAFIRAVRQTLDASSCSILGTIPVPKGKPLALVEEVRSRQDVKIFMITKENRDVIFDDIVSAVQECLK
;
A
#
# COMPACT_ATOMS: atom_id res chain seq x y z
N VAL A 1 -2.26 -8.94 -9.70
CA VAL A 1 -3.38 -8.06 -9.29
C VAL A 1 -2.85 -7.13 -8.21
N GLY A 2 -3.41 -5.94 -8.02
CA GLY A 2 -2.93 -5.04 -6.98
C GLY A 2 -2.98 -3.58 -7.42
N PHE A 3 -2.33 -2.74 -6.63
CA PHE A 3 -2.26 -1.32 -6.86
C PHE A 3 -0.93 -0.74 -6.39
N TYR A 4 -0.63 0.44 -6.92
CA TYR A 4 0.51 1.26 -6.52
C TYR A 4 0.08 2.71 -6.37
N THR A 5 0.92 3.51 -5.71
CA THR A 5 0.60 4.90 -5.39
C THR A 5 1.44 5.83 -6.24
N GLU A 6 0.78 6.78 -6.91
CA GLU A 6 1.45 7.79 -7.72
C GLU A 6 1.37 9.17 -7.07
N GLU A 7 2.49 9.89 -7.11
CA GLU A 7 2.54 11.27 -6.67
C GLU A 7 1.90 12.20 -7.73
N VAL A 8 0.88 12.96 -7.30
CA VAL A 8 0.21 13.93 -8.18
C VAL A 8 0.86 15.29 -8.02
N ARG A 9 1.34 15.86 -9.12
CA ARG A 9 1.96 17.19 -9.17
C ARG A 9 1.21 18.12 -10.11
N GLU A 10 1.00 19.35 -9.67
CA GLU A 10 0.51 20.44 -10.50
C GLU A 10 1.50 21.60 -10.46
N ARG A 11 1.88 22.12 -11.64
CA ARG A 11 2.84 23.24 -11.76
C ARG A 11 4.12 23.02 -10.94
N GLY A 12 4.64 21.79 -10.94
CA GLY A 12 5.85 21.39 -10.20
C GLY A 12 5.68 21.22 -8.69
N ARG A 13 4.49 21.44 -8.12
CA ARG A 13 4.21 21.25 -6.69
C ARG A 13 3.39 19.98 -6.47
N ARG A 14 3.73 19.20 -5.45
CA ARG A 14 2.95 18.02 -5.06
C ARG A 14 1.61 18.43 -4.46
N VAL A 15 0.53 18.03 -5.13
CA VAL A 15 -0.85 18.32 -4.73
C VAL A 15 -1.57 17.13 -4.08
N GLY A 16 -0.98 15.94 -4.11
CA GLY A 16 -1.54 14.77 -3.45
C GLY A 16 -1.00 13.46 -4.00
N PHE A 17 -1.80 12.41 -3.81
CA PHE A 17 -1.47 11.05 -4.23
C PHE A 17 -2.70 10.37 -4.83
N ASP A 18 -2.47 9.54 -5.84
CA ASP A 18 -3.47 8.67 -6.43
C ASP A 18 -3.12 7.21 -6.19
N VAL A 19 -4.14 6.38 -6.04
CA VAL A 19 -3.99 4.93 -6.16
C VAL A 19 -4.30 4.53 -7.59
N VAL A 20 -3.41 3.75 -8.19
CA VAL A 20 -3.53 3.21 -9.53
C VAL A 20 -3.48 1.70 -9.47
N THR A 21 -4.50 1.04 -10.01
CA THR A 21 -4.53 -0.41 -10.11
C THR A 21 -3.61 -0.89 -11.22
N LEU A 22 -3.17 -2.15 -11.16
CA LEU A 22 -2.40 -2.75 -12.25
C LEU A 22 -3.18 -2.89 -13.56
N THR A 23 -4.51 -2.74 -13.53
CA THR A 23 -5.38 -2.70 -14.71
C THR A 23 -5.52 -1.29 -15.29
N GLY A 24 -5.00 -0.27 -14.63
CA GLY A 24 -4.98 1.12 -15.08
C GLY A 24 -6.08 2.01 -14.49
N ASP A 25 -7.00 1.45 -13.70
CA ASP A 25 -8.02 2.24 -12.99
C ASP A 25 -7.36 3.12 -11.93
N ARG A 26 -7.80 4.38 -11.84
CA ARG A 26 -7.22 5.41 -10.98
C ARG A 26 -8.25 5.98 -10.02
N GLY A 27 -7.84 6.13 -8.77
CA GLY A 27 -8.63 6.75 -7.71
C GLY A 27 -7.80 7.74 -6.90
N ARG A 28 -8.45 8.75 -6.34
CA ARG A 28 -7.81 9.71 -5.44
C ARG A 28 -7.49 9.02 -4.12
N LEU A 29 -6.25 9.09 -3.66
CA LEU A 29 -5.87 8.67 -2.31
C LEU A 29 -5.90 9.86 -1.35
N SER A 30 -5.27 10.96 -1.74
CA SER A 30 -5.25 12.18 -0.93
C SER A 30 -4.99 13.43 -1.77
N ARG A 31 -5.40 14.58 -1.24
CA ARG A 31 -5.18 15.90 -1.85
C ARG A 31 -4.84 16.95 -0.81
N LEU A 32 -4.20 18.03 -1.25
CA LEU A 32 -4.03 19.24 -0.43
C LEU A 32 -5.40 19.77 -0.01
N SER A 33 -5.57 20.00 1.29
CA SER A 33 -6.76 20.63 1.84
C SER A 33 -6.47 22.11 2.08
N ALA A 34 -7.25 22.98 1.42
CA ALA A 34 -7.23 24.41 1.69
C ALA A 34 -8.00 24.66 2.99
N GLN A 35 -7.26 24.78 4.09
CA GLN A 35 -7.71 25.21 5.41
C GLN A 35 -8.54 24.21 6.24
N SER A 36 -8.38 24.38 7.56
CA SER A 36 -8.99 23.60 8.64
C SER A 36 -10.51 23.70 8.60
N ALA A 37 -11.18 22.75 7.94
CA ALA A 37 -12.61 22.57 8.13
C ALA A 37 -12.83 21.96 9.51
N ALA A 38 -13.37 22.79 10.40
CA ALA A 38 -13.79 22.41 11.73
C ALA A 38 -14.81 21.26 11.68
N GLY A 39 -14.64 20.28 12.57
CA GLY A 39 -15.73 19.43 13.05
C GLY A 39 -15.80 17.98 12.57
N GLY A 40 -14.97 17.55 11.61
CA GLY A 40 -14.95 16.16 11.13
C GLY A 40 -13.80 15.34 11.70
N ARG A 41 -13.99 14.02 11.83
CA ARG A 41 -12.93 13.03 12.11
C ARG A 41 -12.06 12.87 10.85
N GLU A 42 -11.40 13.94 10.45
CA GLU A 42 -10.69 14.03 9.18
C GLU A 42 -9.43 13.16 9.20
N CYS A 43 -9.31 12.26 8.22
CA CYS A 43 -8.15 11.41 8.04
C CYS A 43 -7.02 12.23 7.39
N ARG A 44 -6.23 12.94 8.21
CA ARG A 44 -5.14 13.81 7.73
C ARG A 44 -3.76 13.21 7.94
N VAL A 45 -2.88 13.40 6.95
CA VAL A 45 -1.45 13.13 7.05
C VAL A 45 -0.67 14.38 6.61
N GLY A 46 -0.16 15.12 7.59
CA GLY A 46 0.47 16.42 7.33
C GLY A 46 -0.55 17.39 6.72
N GLN A 47 -0.25 17.88 5.51
CA GLN A 47 -1.12 18.80 4.76
C GLN A 47 -2.14 18.10 3.84
N TYR A 48 -2.11 16.76 3.77
CA TYR A 48 -2.96 15.97 2.88
C TYR A 48 -4.17 15.42 3.63
N LEU A 49 -5.35 15.61 3.04
CA LEU A 49 -6.59 14.95 3.45
C LEU A 49 -6.75 13.67 2.64
N VAL A 50 -6.92 12.54 3.34
CA VAL A 50 -7.11 11.22 2.75
C VAL A 50 -8.57 11.04 2.36
N ASP A 51 -8.78 10.67 1.11
CA ASP A 51 -10.09 10.31 0.55
C ASP A 51 -10.30 8.79 0.72
N LEU A 52 -10.74 8.41 1.92
CA LEU A 52 -10.96 7.01 2.26
C LEU A 52 -11.99 6.34 1.36
N GLN A 53 -13.05 7.04 0.99
CA GLN A 53 -14.12 6.47 0.19
C GLN A 53 -13.61 6.11 -1.22
N SER A 54 -12.89 7.04 -1.85
CA SER A 54 -12.25 6.81 -3.15
C SER A 54 -11.26 5.63 -3.06
N PHE A 55 -10.38 5.64 -2.06
CA PHE A 55 -9.43 4.55 -1.84
C PHE A 55 -10.12 3.19 -1.67
N GLU A 56 -11.11 3.10 -0.77
CA GLU A 56 -11.79 1.84 -0.47
C GLU A 56 -12.56 1.30 -1.69
N SER A 57 -13.19 2.18 -2.47
CA SER A 57 -13.93 1.79 -3.67
C SER A 57 -13.05 1.15 -4.74
N LEU A 58 -11.76 1.51 -4.78
CA LEU A 58 -10.82 1.01 -5.77
C LEU A 58 -9.98 -0.16 -5.24
N ALA A 59 -9.47 -0.06 -4.01
CA ALA A 59 -8.53 -1.03 -3.46
C ALA A 59 -9.22 -2.29 -2.92
N LEU A 60 -10.38 -2.16 -2.24
CA LEU A 60 -11.02 -3.31 -1.59
C LEU A 60 -11.53 -4.39 -2.55
N PRO A 61 -12.08 -4.06 -3.73
CA PRO A 61 -12.49 -5.08 -4.70
C PRO A 61 -11.33 -6.01 -5.12
N LEU A 62 -10.12 -5.48 -5.26
CA LEU A 62 -8.94 -6.24 -5.68
C LEU A 62 -8.62 -7.42 -4.74
N PHE A 63 -8.91 -7.27 -3.44
CA PHE A 63 -8.71 -8.34 -2.45
C PHE A 63 -9.75 -9.45 -2.55
N ARG A 64 -10.93 -9.19 -3.13
CA ARG A 64 -11.98 -10.21 -3.32
C ARG A 64 -11.65 -11.09 -4.52
N ASP A 65 -11.22 -10.48 -5.61
CA ASP A 65 -10.86 -11.17 -6.86
C ASP A 65 -9.69 -12.16 -6.69
N MET A 66 -8.91 -11.99 -5.63
CA MET A 66 -7.81 -12.90 -5.26
C MET A 66 -8.27 -14.23 -4.65
N ARG A 67 -9.51 -14.31 -4.14
CA ARG A 67 -10.03 -15.54 -3.49
C ARG A 67 -10.48 -16.60 -4.48
N GLU A 68 -10.68 -16.25 -5.75
CA GLU A 68 -11.38 -17.07 -6.74
C GLU A 68 -10.45 -17.77 -7.75
N GLY A 69 -9.13 -17.79 -7.55
CA GLY A 69 -8.21 -18.40 -8.52
C GLY A 69 -6.82 -18.75 -7.99
N SER A 70 -6.03 -19.36 -8.88
CA SER A 70 -4.64 -19.86 -8.72
C SER A 70 -3.69 -18.94 -7.94
N LYS A 71 -2.55 -19.48 -7.48
CA LYS A 71 -1.45 -18.70 -6.89
C LYS A 71 -1.18 -17.43 -7.71
N ARG A 72 -1.56 -16.28 -7.17
CA ARG A 72 -1.47 -14.97 -7.83
C ARG A 72 -0.56 -14.07 -7.00
N LEU A 73 0.26 -13.28 -7.67
CA LEU A 73 1.01 -12.19 -7.06
C LEU A 73 0.07 -11.00 -6.84
N PHE A 74 0.00 -10.55 -5.59
CA PHE A 74 -0.71 -9.34 -5.19
C PHE A 74 0.27 -8.22 -4.87
N VAL A 75 0.15 -7.08 -5.56
CA VAL A 75 1.05 -5.93 -5.41
C VAL A 75 0.38 -4.85 -4.56
N ILE A 76 1.09 -4.36 -3.53
CA ILE A 76 0.62 -3.27 -2.65
C ILE A 76 1.74 -2.25 -2.46
N ASP A 77 1.62 -1.11 -3.11
CA ASP A 77 2.51 0.05 -2.87
C ASP A 77 1.66 1.26 -2.45
N GLU A 78 1.56 1.64 -1.17
CA GLU A 78 2.27 1.18 0.04
C GLU A 78 1.27 0.71 1.13
N ILE A 79 1.72 -0.12 2.09
CA ILE A 79 1.00 -0.33 3.36
C ILE A 79 1.47 0.75 4.35
N GLY A 80 0.98 1.96 4.16
CA GLY A 80 1.46 3.16 4.82
C GLY A 80 0.43 3.85 5.71
N LYS A 81 0.83 5.02 6.24
CA LYS A 81 0.00 5.78 7.18
C LYS A 81 -1.34 6.23 6.58
N MET A 82 -1.41 6.46 5.26
CA MET A 82 -2.63 6.97 4.61
C MET A 82 -3.67 5.86 4.43
N GLU A 83 -3.24 4.67 4.06
CA GLU A 83 -4.07 3.50 3.80
C GLU A 83 -4.62 2.91 5.10
N LEU A 84 -3.84 3.00 6.19
CA LEU A 84 -4.20 2.49 7.52
C LEU A 84 -5.32 3.27 8.22
N PHE A 85 -5.81 4.37 7.64
CA PHE A 85 -7.06 4.97 8.09
C PHE A 85 -8.27 4.07 7.75
N SER A 86 -8.17 3.23 6.70
CA SER A 86 -9.21 2.27 6.35
C SER A 86 -9.10 1.01 7.19
N GLN A 87 -10.06 0.81 8.10
CA GLN A 87 -10.17 -0.43 8.86
C GLN A 87 -10.53 -1.63 7.97
N ALA A 88 -11.26 -1.38 6.87
CA ALA A 88 -11.58 -2.43 5.90
C ALA A 88 -10.31 -2.91 5.19
N PHE A 89 -9.43 -1.99 4.79
CA PHE A 89 -8.14 -2.30 4.18
C PHE A 89 -7.25 -3.11 5.13
N ILE A 90 -7.12 -2.69 6.40
CA ILE A 90 -6.34 -3.44 7.40
C ILE A 90 -6.81 -4.90 7.50
N ARG A 91 -8.13 -5.11 7.56
CA ARG A 91 -8.71 -6.47 7.61
C ARG A 91 -8.41 -7.25 6.35
N ALA A 92 -8.54 -6.63 5.17
CA ALA A 92 -8.28 -7.26 3.90
C ALA A 92 -6.82 -7.70 3.75
N VAL A 93 -5.86 -6.83 4.12
CA VAL A 93 -4.43 -7.13 4.11
C VAL A 93 -4.11 -8.30 5.03
N ARG A 94 -4.60 -8.29 6.28
CA ARG A 94 -4.39 -9.39 7.24
C ARG A 94 -4.92 -10.72 6.69
N GLN A 95 -6.15 -10.72 6.18
CA GLN A 95 -6.75 -11.92 5.60
C GLN A 95 -5.97 -12.45 4.39
N THR A 96 -5.34 -11.56 3.62
CA THR A 96 -4.54 -11.95 2.45
C THR A 96 -3.18 -12.49 2.86
N LEU A 97 -2.55 -11.92 3.90
CA LEU A 97 -1.31 -12.44 4.48
C LEU A 97 -1.51 -13.81 5.12
N ASP A 98 -2.68 -14.06 5.71
CA ASP A 98 -3.00 -15.36 6.32
C ASP A 98 -3.44 -16.41 5.28
N ALA A 99 -3.69 -16.01 4.04
CA ALA A 99 -4.07 -16.92 2.97
C ALA A 99 -2.84 -17.57 2.31
N SER A 100 -2.76 -18.89 2.33
CA SER A 100 -1.66 -19.66 1.72
C SER A 100 -1.69 -19.70 0.18
N SER A 101 -2.75 -19.20 -0.44
CA SER A 101 -2.95 -19.23 -1.89
C SER A 101 -2.43 -17.99 -2.62
N CYS A 102 -1.83 -17.03 -1.91
CA CYS A 102 -1.43 -15.74 -2.48
C CYS A 102 -0.02 -15.35 -2.04
N SER A 103 0.80 -14.88 -2.99
CA SER A 103 2.06 -14.21 -2.68
C SER A 103 1.84 -12.70 -2.70
N ILE A 104 2.32 -11.98 -1.69
CA ILE A 104 2.23 -10.51 -1.64
C ILE A 104 3.61 -9.91 -1.90
N LEU A 105 3.67 -8.96 -2.82
CA LEU A 105 4.77 -8.03 -2.97
C LEU A 105 4.28 -6.66 -2.53
N GLY A 106 4.91 -6.05 -1.54
CA GLY A 106 4.52 -4.72 -1.13
C GLY A 106 5.60 -3.93 -0.45
N THR A 107 5.35 -2.64 -0.33
CA THR A 107 6.22 -1.69 0.35
C THR A 107 5.64 -1.35 1.72
N ILE A 108 6.51 -1.22 2.71
CA ILE A 108 6.17 -0.78 4.06
C ILE A 108 7.12 0.33 4.48
N PRO A 109 6.66 1.28 5.31
CA PRO A 109 7.50 2.39 5.73
C PRO A 109 8.59 1.89 6.67
N VAL A 110 9.78 2.49 6.55
CA VAL A 110 10.86 2.33 7.53
C VAL A 110 10.35 2.77 8.91
N PRO A 111 10.61 2.02 9.99
CA PRO A 111 10.12 2.38 11.31
C PRO A 111 10.70 3.73 11.74
N LYS A 112 9.85 4.75 11.72
CA LYS A 112 10.16 6.12 12.16
C LYS A 112 8.96 6.71 12.88
N GLY A 113 9.20 7.18 14.10
CA GLY A 113 8.15 7.78 14.94
C GLY A 113 7.20 6.75 15.54
N LYS A 114 5.90 7.04 15.54
CA LYS A 114 4.88 6.18 16.14
C LYS A 114 4.74 4.88 15.32
N PRO A 115 4.85 3.69 15.95
CA PRO A 115 4.71 2.42 15.24
C PRO A 115 3.30 2.29 14.66
N LEU A 116 3.24 1.79 13.42
CA LEU A 116 2.00 1.44 12.74
C LEU A 116 1.76 -0.05 12.98
N ALA A 117 0.69 -0.40 13.71
CA ALA A 117 0.45 -1.76 14.18
C ALA A 117 0.54 -2.81 13.07
N LEU A 118 -0.14 -2.57 11.93
CA LEU A 118 -0.10 -3.50 10.80
C LEU A 118 1.31 -3.64 10.18
N VAL A 119 2.08 -2.55 10.13
CA VAL A 119 3.44 -2.58 9.58
C VAL A 119 4.38 -3.40 10.46
N GLU A 120 4.26 -3.25 11.78
CA GLU A 120 5.04 -4.06 12.72
C GLU A 120 4.62 -5.53 12.69
N GLU A 121 3.31 -5.80 12.56
CA GLU A 121 2.81 -7.15 12.33
C GLU A 121 3.47 -7.77 11.10
N VAL A 122 3.38 -7.13 9.93
CA VAL A 122 4.00 -7.60 8.67
C VAL A 122 5.51 -7.81 8.83
N ARG A 123 6.21 -6.92 9.52
CA ARG A 123 7.67 -7.03 9.72
C ARG A 123 8.06 -8.18 10.65
N SER A 124 7.23 -8.49 11.64
CA SER A 124 7.50 -9.54 12.64
C SER A 124 7.20 -10.97 12.14
N ARG A 125 6.56 -11.09 10.99
CA ARG A 125 6.16 -12.37 10.39
C ARG A 125 7.36 -13.17 9.90
N GLN A 126 7.38 -14.46 10.25
CA GLN A 126 8.44 -15.38 9.83
C GLN A 126 8.33 -15.81 8.36
N ASP A 127 7.14 -15.68 7.77
CA ASP A 127 6.84 -16.00 6.37
C ASP A 127 7.02 -14.79 5.43
N VAL A 128 7.56 -13.67 5.92
CA VAL A 128 7.81 -12.45 5.14
C VAL A 128 9.30 -12.22 4.98
N LYS A 129 9.75 -12.07 3.74
CA LYS A 129 11.13 -11.64 3.42
C LYS A 129 11.18 -10.12 3.32
N ILE A 130 11.95 -9.49 4.20
CA ILE A 130 12.10 -8.03 4.25
C ILE A 130 13.39 -7.60 3.53
N PHE A 131 13.24 -6.74 2.53
CA PHE A 131 14.36 -6.08 1.86
C PHE A 131 14.47 -4.62 2.31
N MET A 132 15.59 -4.25 2.93
CA MET A 132 15.85 -2.87 3.30
C MET A 132 16.49 -2.15 2.11
N ILE A 133 15.76 -1.22 1.51
CA ILE A 133 16.26 -0.41 0.39
C ILE A 133 16.95 0.85 0.92
N THR A 134 18.19 1.08 0.49
CA THR A 134 19.00 2.26 0.75
C THR A 134 19.35 2.96 -0.57
N LYS A 135 19.94 4.16 -0.50
CA LYS A 135 20.34 4.87 -1.73
C LYS A 135 21.43 4.12 -2.51
N GLU A 136 22.24 3.36 -1.80
CA GLU A 136 23.40 2.64 -2.30
C GLU A 136 23.01 1.32 -2.96
N ASN A 137 21.92 0.67 -2.51
CA ASN A 137 21.52 -0.65 -3.01
C ASN A 137 20.31 -0.64 -3.97
N ARG A 138 19.60 0.48 -4.10
CA ARG A 138 18.34 0.57 -4.86
C ARG A 138 18.45 0.09 -6.32
N ASP A 139 19.61 0.31 -6.95
CA ASP A 139 19.82 0.05 -8.37
C ASP A 139 20.33 -1.39 -8.62
N VAL A 140 20.70 -2.12 -7.56
CA VAL A 140 21.23 -3.50 -7.65
C VAL A 140 20.33 -4.55 -6.99
N ILE A 141 19.46 -4.14 -6.05
CA ILE A 141 18.58 -5.06 -5.29
C ILE A 141 17.41 -5.61 -6.13
N PHE A 142 17.21 -5.08 -7.34
CA PHE A 142 16.11 -5.47 -8.21
C PHE A 142 16.09 -6.98 -8.49
N ASP A 143 17.23 -7.54 -8.87
CA ASP A 143 17.34 -8.97 -9.20
C ASP A 143 17.09 -9.87 -7.99
N ASP A 144 17.50 -9.44 -6.79
CA ASP A 144 17.25 -10.16 -5.54
C ASP A 144 15.76 -10.22 -5.19
N ILE A 145 15.04 -9.11 -5.39
CA ILE A 145 13.60 -9.03 -5.15
C ILE A 145 12.85 -9.89 -6.16
N VAL A 146 13.21 -9.81 -7.45
CA VAL A 146 12.60 -10.63 -8.49
C VAL A 146 12.81 -12.12 -8.21
N SER A 147 14.03 -12.51 -7.84
CA SER A 147 14.35 -13.90 -7.50
C SER A 147 13.51 -14.41 -6.32
N ALA A 148 13.38 -13.60 -5.26
CA ALA A 148 12.56 -13.96 -4.11
C ALA A 148 11.07 -14.09 -4.46
N VAL A 149 10.53 -13.19 -5.30
CA VAL A 149 9.15 -13.28 -5.77
C VAL A 149 8.94 -14.54 -6.58
N GLN A 150 9.88 -14.90 -7.46
CA GLN A 150 9.81 -16.13 -8.25
C GLN A 150 9.86 -17.39 -7.37
N GLU A 151 10.64 -17.39 -6.28
CA GLU A 151 10.65 -18.48 -5.30
C GLU A 151 9.30 -18.64 -4.59
N CYS A 152 8.65 -17.53 -4.21
CA CYS A 152 7.34 -17.56 -3.57
C CYS A 152 6.20 -18.05 -4.50
N LEU A 153 6.37 -17.91 -5.83
CA LEU A 153 5.37 -18.30 -6.82
C LEU A 153 5.45 -19.77 -7.25
N LYS A 154 6.54 -20.48 -6.91
CA LYS A 154 6.67 -21.94 -7.10
C LYS A 154 5.71 -22.66 -6.13
#